data_AF-A0A1L7NML6-F1
#
_entry.id   AF-A0A1L7NML6-F1
#
_cell.length_a   1.000
_cell.length_b   1.000
_cell.length_c   1.000
_cell.angle_alpha   90.00
_cell.angle_beta   90.00
_cell.angle_gamma   90.00
#
_symmetry.space_group_name_H-M   'P 1'
#
loop_
_entity.id
_entity.type
_entity.pdbx_description
1 polymer ?
#
loop_
_entity_poly.entity_id
_entity_poly.type
_entity_poly.pdbx_seq_one_letter_code
_entity_poly.pdbx_strand_id
1 'polypeptide(L)' 'MTTPNATSNRTLTMPVPDDCSDRYASGWAYADWHISKGGNLNADAPADWHEEKVNGFWDRLTAERNANSNSEKGQDNGHQ' A
#
# COMPACT_ATOMS: atom_id res chain seq x y z
N MET A 1 25.51 -10.73 10.19
CA MET A 1 24.59 -10.43 11.30
C MET A 1 23.95 -9.08 10.98
N THR A 2 22.74 -9.08 10.46
CA THR A 2 21.95 -7.87 10.22
C THR A 2 20.55 -8.15 10.74
N THR A 3 20.10 -7.25 11.59
CA THR A 3 18.99 -7.33 12.54
C THR A 3 17.62 -7.47 11.88
N PRO A 4 16.69 -8.29 12.42
CA PRO A 4 15.28 -8.16 12.09
C PRO A 4 14.76 -6.88 12.74
N ASN A 5 14.76 -5.78 11.97
CA ASN A 5 14.21 -4.51 12.41
C ASN A 5 12.69 -4.68 12.58
N ALA A 6 12.26 -4.66 13.84
CA ALA A 6 10.89 -4.63 14.34
C ALA A 6 9.80 -4.66 13.26
N THR A 7 9.33 -5.88 12.96
CA THR A 7 8.03 -6.10 12.33
C THR A 7 6.97 -5.51 13.26
N SER A 8 6.59 -4.26 12.99
CA SER A 8 5.39 -3.66 13.56
C SER A 8 4.26 -4.64 13.30
N ASN A 9 3.74 -5.24 14.36
CA ASN A 9 2.77 -6.34 14.37
C ASN A 9 1.37 -5.85 13.95
N ARG A 10 1.32 -5.11 12.85
CA ARG A 10 0.16 -4.73 12.08
C ARG A 10 0.30 -5.58 10.83
N THR A 11 -0.49 -6.63 10.71
CA THR A 11 -0.50 -7.48 9.53
C THR A 11 -0.81 -6.60 8.33
N LEU A 12 0.23 -6.17 7.61
CA LEU A 12 0.07 -5.42 6.38
C LEU A 12 -0.55 -6.36 5.37
N THR A 13 -1.53 -5.86 4.64
CA THR A 13 -2.21 -6.64 3.59
C THR A 13 -1.25 -6.92 2.43
N MET A 14 -0.25 -6.05 2.21
CA MET A 14 0.89 -6.28 1.32
C MET A 14 2.24 -6.03 2.02
N PRO A 15 3.24 -6.90 1.81
CA PRO A 15 4.58 -6.69 2.34
C PRO A 15 5.19 -5.40 1.76
N VAL A 16 5.94 -4.66 2.58
CA VAL A 16 6.73 -3.52 2.12
C VAL A 16 7.89 -4.08 1.28
N PRO A 17 8.22 -3.49 0.12
CA PRO A 17 9.39 -3.90 -0.65
C PRO A 17 10.68 -3.81 0.19
N ASP A 18 11.50 -4.86 0.12
CA ASP A 18 12.84 -4.90 0.70
C ASP A 18 13.73 -3.82 0.04
N ASP A 19 14.69 -3.28 0.81
CA ASP A 19 15.59 -2.17 0.40
C ASP A 19 14.96 -0.76 0.32
N CYS A 20 13.87 -0.51 1.05
CA CYS A 20 13.25 0.82 1.12
C CYS A 20 13.63 1.61 2.39
N SER A 21 13.72 2.94 2.28
CA SER A 21 13.89 3.85 3.42
C SER A 21 12.76 3.69 4.44
N ASP A 22 13.05 3.90 5.73
CA ASP A 22 12.04 3.87 6.81
C ASP A 22 10.86 4.82 6.56
N ARG A 23 11.12 5.96 5.90
CA ARG A 23 10.10 6.92 5.45
C ARG A 23 9.15 6.33 4.42
N TYR A 24 9.67 5.59 3.44
CA TYR A 24 8.87 4.91 2.44
C TYR A 24 8.00 3.84 3.09
N ALA A 25 8.60 3.01 3.96
CA ALA A 25 7.88 1.99 4.72
C ALA A 25 6.76 2.60 5.59
N SER A 26 7.01 3.76 6.18
CA SER A 26 6.01 4.52 6.95
C SER A 26 4.83 5.00 6.08
N GLY A 27 5.11 5.43 4.85
CA GLY A 27 4.07 5.83 3.88
C GLY A 27 3.22 4.63 3.42
N TRP A 28 3.89 3.53 3.10
CA TRP A 28 3.26 2.27 2.72
C TRP A 28 2.34 1.72 3.81
N ALA A 29 2.84 1.66 5.05
CA ALA A 29 2.07 1.14 6.19
C ALA A 29 0.85 2.01 6.51
N TYR A 30 0.96 3.33 6.32
CA TYR A 30 -0.17 4.24 6.45
C TYR A 30 -1.23 4.02 5.36
N ALA A 31 -0.81 3.88 4.10
CA ALA A 31 -1.72 3.57 3.01
C ALA A 31 -2.46 2.24 3.24
N ASP A 32 -1.74 1.18 3.64
CA ASP A 32 -2.33 -0.12 3.92
C ASP A 32 -3.36 -0.05 5.05
N TRP A 33 -3.03 0.65 6.14
CA TRP A 33 -3.99 0.90 7.21
C TRP A 33 -5.21 1.71 6.73
N HIS A 34 -5.00 2.74 5.92
CA HIS A 34 -6.06 3.57 5.36
C HIS A 34 -7.02 2.74 4.49
N ILE A 35 -6.48 1.89 3.62
CA ILE A 35 -7.24 0.92 2.80
C ILE A 35 -8.00 -0.06 3.69
N SER A 36 -7.34 -0.64 4.70
CA SER A 36 -7.94 -1.61 5.64
C SER A 36 -9.14 -1.02 6.40
N LYS A 37 -9.20 0.30 6.55
CA LYS A 37 -10.35 1.02 7.13
C LYS A 37 -11.46 1.34 6.13
N GLY A 38 -11.32 0.97 4.86
CA GLY A 38 -12.22 1.35 3.77
C GLY A 38 -11.98 2.77 3.26
N GLY A 39 -10.76 3.29 3.45
CA GLY A 39 -10.37 4.62 2.97
C GLY A 39 -10.30 4.70 1.44
N ASN A 40 -10.42 5.91 0.90
CA ASN A 40 -10.42 6.14 -0.54
C ASN A 40 -9.04 5.84 -1.17
N LEU A 41 -9.02 5.02 -2.23
CA LEU A 41 -7.81 4.72 -3.00
C LEU A 41 -7.27 5.92 -3.79
N ASN A 42 -8.03 7.00 -3.88
CA ASN A 42 -7.65 8.27 -4.49
C ASN A 42 -7.38 9.36 -3.44
N ALA A 43 -7.07 8.97 -2.20
CA ALA A 43 -6.66 9.93 -1.18
C ALA A 43 -5.35 10.61 -1.59
N ASP A 44 -5.32 11.92 -1.45
CA ASP A 44 -4.12 12.72 -1.71
C ASP A 44 -3.19 12.69 -0.49
N ALA A 45 -1.88 12.69 -0.76
CA ALA A 45 -0.91 12.77 0.31
C ALA A 45 -0.80 14.22 0.83
N PRO A 46 -0.69 14.45 2.15
CA PRO A 46 -0.46 15.79 2.68
C PRO A 46 0.82 16.41 2.10
N ALA A 47 0.76 17.68 1.68
CA ALA A 47 1.90 18.39 1.10
C ALA A 47 3.10 18.56 2.05
N ASP A 48 2.88 18.39 3.35
CA ASP A 48 3.91 18.45 4.40
C ASP A 48 4.72 17.15 4.53
N TRP A 49 4.33 16.09 3.80
CA TRP A 49 5.04 14.82 3.87
C TRP A 49 6.31 14.82 3.03
N HIS A 50 7.33 14.13 3.55
CA HIS A 50 8.52 13.82 2.78
C HIS A 50 8.18 13.04 1.50
N GLU A 51 8.81 13.41 0.39
CA GLU A 51 8.63 12.79 -0.92
C GLU A 51 8.74 11.25 -0.86
N GLU A 52 9.72 10.70 -0.13
CA GLU A 52 9.87 9.24 0.04
C GLU A 52 8.63 8.59 0.69
N LYS A 53 8.04 9.25 1.69
CA LYS A 53 6.83 8.80 2.38
C LYS A 53 5.63 8.91 1.47
N VAL A 54 5.53 10.00 0.70
CA VAL A 54 4.50 10.20 -0.32
C VAL A 54 4.57 9.09 -1.36
N ASN A 55 5.77 8.79 -1.88
CA ASN A 55 5.98 7.71 -2.84
C ASN A 55 5.52 6.34 -2.31
N GLY A 56 5.89 5.97 -1.07
CA GLY A 56 5.43 4.71 -0.47
C GLY A 56 3.92 4.65 -0.25
N PHE A 57 3.29 5.78 0.05
CA PHE A 57 1.83 5.88 0.15
C PHE A 57 1.14 5.68 -1.20
N TRP A 58 1.59 6.37 -2.25
CA TRP A 58 1.04 6.24 -3.60
C TRP A 58 1.24 4.85 -4.20
N ASP A 59 2.40 4.22 -3.96
CA ASP A 59 2.70 2.88 -4.47
C ASP A 59 1.72 1.85 -3.91
N ARG A 60 1.48 1.85 -2.59
CA ARG A 60 0.51 0.94 -1.96
C ARG A 60 -0.93 1.17 -2.44
N LEU A 61 -1.34 2.44 -2.58
CA LEU A 61 -2.66 2.79 -3.14
C LEU A 61 -2.81 2.29 -4.59
N THR A 62 -1.75 2.44 -5.39
CA THR A 62 -1.70 1.98 -6.77
C THR A 62 -1.73 0.45 -6.84
N ALA A 63 -0.98 -0.24 -5.99
CA ALA A 63 -0.99 -1.70 -5.90
C ALA A 63 -2.38 -2.23 -5.52
N GLU A 64 -3.05 -1.59 -4.56
CA GLU A 64 -4.43 -1.91 -4.19
C GLU A 64 -5.40 -1.64 -5.34
N ARG A 65 -5.26 -0.51 -6.03
CA ARG A 65 -6.08 -0.18 -7.20
C ARG A 65 -5.91 -1.21 -8.30
N ASN A 66 -4.68 -1.61 -8.60
CA ASN A 66 -4.39 -2.67 -9.57
C ASN A 66 -4.98 -4.01 -9.12
N ALA A 67 -4.91 -4.36 -7.84
CA ALA A 67 -5.52 -5.57 -7.31
C ALA A 67 -7.06 -5.56 -7.48
N ASN A 68 -7.71 -4.45 -7.13
CA ASN A 68 -9.16 -4.28 -7.30
C ASN A 68 -9.57 -4.27 -8.78
N SER A 69 -8.84 -3.56 -9.64
CA SER A 69 -9.09 -3.55 -11.09
C SER A 69 -8.87 -4.93 -11.74
N ASN A 70 -7.96 -5.75 -11.20
CA ASN A 70 -7.77 -7.11 -11.67
C ASN A 70 -8.87 -8.06 -11.16
N SER A 71 -9.50 -7.77 -10.02
CA SER A 71 -10.70 -8.48 -9.56
C SER A 71 -11.92 -8.22 -10.46
N GLU A 72 -12.06 -7.03 -11.06
CA GLU A 72 -13.13 -6.75 -12.04
C GLU A 72 -12.94 -7.49 -13.38
N LYS A 73 -11.71 -7.82 -13.78
CA LYS A 73 -11.44 -8.59 -15.02
C LYS A 73 -11.67 -10.10 -14.88
N GLY A 74 -11.96 -10.61 -13.68
CA GLY A 74 -12.21 -12.04 -13.43
C GLY A 74 -13.68 -12.46 -13.45
N GLN A 75 -14.62 -11.52 -13.62
CA GLN A 75 -16.07 -11.79 -13.61
C GLN A 75 -16.74 -11.52 -14.96
N ASP A 76 -16.08 -11.86 -16.06
CA ASP A 76 -16.75 -12.12 -17.35
C ASP A 76 -16.51 -13.59 -17.71
N ASN A 77 -17.12 -14.49 -16.94
CA ASN A 77 -17.31 -15.86 -17.40
C ASN A 77 -18.71 -15.95 -17.98
N GLY A 78 -18.72 -16.07 -19.32
CA GLY A 78 -19.86 -16.00 -20.20
C GLY A 78 -21.14 -16.64 -19.68
N HIS A 79 -22.22 -15.87 -19.76
CA HIS A 79 -23.57 -16.41 -19.78
C HIS A 79 -23.96 -16.67 -21.24
N GLN A 80 -23.84 -17.95 -21.59
CA GLN A 80 -24.50 -18.77 -22.64
C GLN A 80 -24.95 -18.13 -23.96
#